data_AF-A0A554WX45-F1
#
_entry.id   AF-A0A554WX45-F1
#
_cell.length_a   1.000
_cell.length_b   1.000
_cell.length_c   1.000
_cell.angle_alpha   90.00
_cell.angle_beta   90.00
_cell.angle_gamma   90.00
#
_symmetry.space_group_name_H-M   'P 1'
#
loop_
_entity.id
_entity.type
_entity.pdbx_description
1 polymer ?
#
loop_
_entity_poly.entity_id
_entity_poly.type
_entity_poly.pdbx_seq_one_letter_code
_entity_poly.pdbx_strand_id
1 'polypeptide(L)'
;MLWDSIVRGFPIGAFFLAPYVDARGVQQSKYGQASQPANYHLLDGQQRSTAIALGFLNAWGPASNKTTSEDSTSRVSAVLWVDLAPADEKSDAEFVFRVVTRSHPWGYRRSNAEVTLSISAIRKALDEGFRPAMSDPKMRALPPHQIPLTHVWPADAEAPVPLVFVIEALMSDETASLDQVTDKLRAKLASLPFWDAKEGSWPAIRQKVEEAIDAREGIWPTLVEHLRASATLKAAYGVPALILPQTVRPDSGLQADPLETLFIRVNQAGTQLEGEELMYSILKSSWTEAPRFVERLAHRLAHPPRLVMLATRLVLAKMQRNNDTRHPAVPGVAQFRRLVHGQDKDRPDFKALLTDFVQSEGKAVFEEAKKLLVDTNLPGGEYALPPVLAFELAHKSPDVALLLLYWVMRMREAKLAPTGITEDQRRRLLGFLTALAWFAPDADNAVAAVWSDLKQASPATLPDFFARPAFEKALQLGQNDKLLACPLPTPEVLEAVVAVCVTKSTRHGGFNKPDSDFWSKWRWYDDLQQTPPEEWRRWFEQHVDHIWQKGDGVDQNVLINKRSEAWGHFSHQLWVKKSLLLYVVAPEIFLTR
;
A
#
# COMPACT_ATOMS: atom_id res chain seq x y z
N MET A 1 13.77 -14.32 -13.08
CA MET A 1 15.14 -14.60 -12.58
C MET A 1 15.20 -15.83 -11.70
N LEU A 2 14.55 -15.89 -10.51
CA LEU A 2 14.72 -17.06 -9.60
C LEU A 2 14.48 -18.43 -10.26
N TRP A 3 13.37 -18.59 -10.99
CA TRP A 3 13.05 -19.86 -11.65
C TRP A 3 13.98 -20.20 -12.82
N ASP A 4 14.51 -19.20 -13.53
CA ASP A 4 15.56 -19.42 -14.53
C ASP A 4 16.80 -20.03 -13.87
N SER A 5 17.23 -19.48 -12.73
CA SER A 5 18.34 -20.04 -11.95
C SER A 5 18.05 -21.46 -11.45
N ILE A 6 16.83 -21.73 -10.97
CA ILE A 6 16.44 -23.08 -10.51
C ILE A 6 16.51 -24.09 -11.65
N VAL A 7 15.92 -23.76 -12.82
CA VAL A 7 15.91 -24.66 -13.98
C VAL A 7 17.33 -24.94 -14.47
N ARG A 8 18.19 -23.91 -14.51
CA ARG A 8 19.59 -24.02 -14.93
C ARG A 8 20.49 -24.69 -13.88
N GLY A 9 19.95 -25.06 -12.72
CA GLY A 9 20.70 -25.67 -11.62
C GLY A 9 21.67 -24.72 -10.91
N PHE A 10 21.50 -23.39 -11.08
CA PHE A 10 22.35 -22.41 -10.42
C PHE A 10 22.02 -22.32 -8.92
N PRO A 11 23.04 -22.26 -8.05
CA PRO A 11 22.80 -22.14 -6.61
C PRO A 11 22.05 -20.84 -6.31
N ILE A 12 20.88 -20.98 -5.68
CA ILE A 12 20.15 -19.85 -5.13
C ILE A 12 20.53 -19.65 -3.67
N GLY A 13 20.38 -18.43 -3.16
CA GLY A 13 20.81 -18.16 -1.78
C GLY A 13 20.04 -18.98 -0.73
N ALA A 14 20.73 -19.24 0.38
CA ALA A 14 20.33 -20.21 1.42
C ALA A 14 19.04 -19.84 2.17
N PHE A 15 18.36 -20.82 2.73
CA PHE A 15 17.37 -20.62 3.79
C PHE A 15 18.05 -20.47 5.14
N PHE A 16 17.58 -19.52 5.93
CA PHE A 16 18.07 -19.31 7.29
C PHE A 16 17.03 -19.81 8.29
N LEU A 17 17.39 -20.81 9.08
CA LEU A 17 16.47 -21.54 9.93
C LEU A 17 16.89 -21.42 11.40
N ALA A 18 15.90 -21.25 12.29
CA ALA A 18 16.09 -21.40 13.73
C ALA A 18 15.23 -22.54 14.26
N PRO A 19 15.66 -23.24 15.32
CA PRO A 19 14.83 -24.23 16.00
C PRO A 19 13.45 -23.65 16.36
N TYR A 20 12.41 -24.45 16.19
CA TYR A 20 11.05 -24.05 16.51
C TYR A 20 10.86 -23.84 18.02
N VAL A 21 10.05 -22.84 18.38
CA VAL A 21 9.70 -22.46 19.76
C VAL A 21 8.26 -21.96 19.75
N ASP A 22 7.38 -22.59 20.53
CA ASP A 22 5.93 -22.30 20.58
C ASP A 22 5.64 -20.82 20.86
N ALA A 23 6.40 -20.21 21.77
CA ALA A 23 6.22 -18.82 22.19
C ALA A 23 6.37 -17.79 21.05
N ARG A 24 6.96 -18.18 19.90
CA ARG A 24 7.07 -17.30 18.72
C ARG A 24 5.86 -17.42 17.79
N GLY A 25 5.09 -18.51 17.86
CA GLY A 25 3.95 -18.80 16.98
C GLY A 25 4.32 -19.62 15.74
N VAL A 26 3.34 -20.06 14.95
CA VAL A 26 3.55 -20.87 13.73
C VAL A 26 3.46 -19.99 12.48
N GLN A 27 4.49 -19.98 11.65
CA GLN A 27 4.42 -19.33 10.34
C GLN A 27 3.76 -20.25 9.31
N GLN A 28 2.60 -19.88 8.80
CA GLN A 28 1.95 -20.60 7.69
C GLN A 28 2.52 -20.19 6.34
N SER A 29 2.70 -21.15 5.43
CA SER A 29 3.06 -20.85 4.04
C SER A 29 1.90 -20.16 3.31
N LYS A 30 2.23 -19.16 2.48
CA LYS A 30 1.23 -18.42 1.69
C LYS A 30 0.48 -19.32 0.69
N TYR A 31 1.17 -20.31 0.13
CA TYR A 31 0.65 -21.20 -0.91
C TYR A 31 0.68 -22.68 -0.54
N GLY A 32 1.33 -23.06 0.57
CA GLY A 32 1.46 -24.45 1.02
C GLY A 32 0.52 -24.79 2.17
N GLN A 33 0.11 -26.07 2.25
CA GLN A 33 -0.51 -26.63 3.46
C GLN A 33 0.53 -27.48 4.19
N ALA A 34 0.71 -27.24 5.49
CA ALA A 34 1.59 -28.05 6.31
C ALA A 34 0.92 -29.41 6.59
N SER A 35 1.58 -30.50 6.19
CA SER A 35 1.17 -31.87 6.52
C SER A 35 1.81 -32.37 7.82
N GLN A 36 2.81 -31.67 8.34
CA GLN A 36 3.59 -32.02 9.53
C GLN A 36 3.82 -30.80 10.44
N PRO A 37 4.04 -31.01 11.75
CA PRO A 37 4.41 -29.93 12.67
C PRO A 37 5.75 -29.30 12.27
N ALA A 38 5.89 -28.00 12.51
CA ALA A 38 7.08 -27.25 12.14
C ALA A 38 8.24 -27.54 13.11
N ASN A 39 9.38 -27.98 12.57
CA ASN A 39 10.61 -28.19 13.35
C ASN A 39 11.50 -26.94 13.41
N TYR A 40 11.30 -25.98 12.49
CA TYR A 40 12.11 -24.78 12.36
C TYR A 40 11.27 -23.55 12.02
N HIS A 41 11.72 -22.37 12.49
CA HIS A 41 11.29 -21.06 12.03
C HIS A 41 12.13 -20.61 10.84
N LEU A 42 11.49 -20.14 9.76
CA LEU A 42 12.18 -19.52 8.61
C LEU A 42 12.49 -18.07 8.93
N LEU A 43 13.75 -17.78 9.25
CA LEU A 43 14.22 -16.44 9.57
C LEU A 43 14.48 -15.59 8.33
N ASP A 44 15.10 -16.15 7.30
CA ASP A 44 15.33 -15.46 6.02
C ASP A 44 15.11 -16.40 4.84
N GLY A 45 14.66 -15.83 3.72
CA GLY A 45 14.29 -16.53 2.51
C GLY A 45 12.78 -16.71 2.34
N GLN A 46 11.93 -15.97 3.06
CA GLN A 46 10.47 -16.07 2.89
C GLN A 46 10.02 -15.70 1.46
N GLN A 47 10.65 -14.69 0.85
CA GLN A 47 10.36 -14.31 -0.53
C GLN A 47 10.76 -15.43 -1.52
N ARG A 48 11.95 -16.03 -1.31
CA ARG A 48 12.41 -17.19 -2.10
C ARG A 48 11.50 -18.39 -1.95
N SER A 49 11.15 -18.77 -0.72
CA SER A 49 10.27 -19.92 -0.48
C SER A 49 8.88 -19.70 -1.08
N THR A 50 8.35 -18.48 -0.99
CA THR A 50 7.08 -18.09 -1.64
C THR A 50 7.16 -18.18 -3.16
N ALA A 51 8.25 -17.71 -3.76
CA ALA A 51 8.46 -17.75 -5.21
C ALA A 51 8.66 -19.19 -5.73
N ILE A 52 9.33 -20.06 -4.98
CA ILE A 52 9.42 -21.50 -5.28
C ILE A 52 8.04 -22.15 -5.14
N ALA A 53 7.31 -21.89 -4.05
CA ALA A 53 5.98 -22.45 -3.87
C ALA A 53 5.00 -22.06 -4.99
N LEU A 54 5.17 -20.85 -5.57
CA LEU A 54 4.33 -20.36 -6.66
C LEU A 54 4.38 -21.24 -7.93
N GLY A 55 5.51 -21.89 -8.23
CA GLY A 55 5.60 -22.78 -9.41
C GLY A 55 4.78 -24.06 -9.27
N PHE A 56 4.50 -24.49 -8.03
CA PHE A 56 3.67 -25.67 -7.73
C PHE A 56 2.20 -25.32 -7.50
N LEU A 57 1.81 -24.04 -7.59
CA LEU A 57 0.45 -23.60 -7.33
C LEU A 57 -0.44 -23.79 -8.57
N ASN A 58 -1.33 -24.77 -8.52
CA ASN A 58 -2.30 -24.99 -9.59
C ASN A 58 -3.56 -24.13 -9.39
N ALA A 59 -3.67 -23.05 -10.17
CA ALA A 59 -4.83 -22.15 -10.12
C ALA A 59 -6.13 -22.79 -10.64
N TRP A 60 -6.03 -23.82 -11.47
CA TRP A 60 -7.15 -24.51 -12.14
C TRP A 60 -7.52 -25.85 -11.48
N GLY A 61 -6.85 -26.23 -10.39
CA GLY A 61 -7.08 -27.51 -9.71
C GLY A 61 -8.29 -27.53 -8.77
N PRO A 62 -8.76 -28.71 -8.31
CA PRO A 62 -9.96 -28.86 -7.46
C PRO A 62 -9.90 -28.08 -6.13
N ALA A 63 -8.68 -27.86 -5.61
CA ALA A 63 -8.45 -27.12 -4.37
C ALA A 63 -8.72 -25.60 -4.50
N SER A 64 -8.75 -25.04 -5.72
CA SER A 64 -9.09 -23.63 -5.95
C SER A 64 -10.61 -23.37 -5.98
N ASN A 65 -11.43 -24.42 -6.12
CA ASN A 65 -12.89 -24.36 -6.19
C ASN A 65 -13.61 -24.51 -4.84
N LYS A 66 -12.90 -24.74 -3.72
CA LYS A 66 -13.50 -24.75 -2.37
C LYS A 66 -13.69 -23.32 -1.84
N THR A 67 -14.63 -22.59 -2.42
CA THR A 67 -15.21 -21.38 -1.84
C THR A 67 -16.30 -21.79 -0.84
N THR A 68 -15.91 -22.02 0.42
CA THR A 68 -16.86 -21.88 1.53
C THR A 68 -17.10 -20.39 1.73
N SER A 69 -18.32 -19.94 1.41
CA SER A 69 -19.05 -18.79 1.95
C SER A 69 -18.28 -17.49 2.31
N GLU A 70 -18.70 -16.40 1.66
CA GLU A 70 -18.57 -14.98 2.03
C GLU A 70 -17.21 -14.27 1.98
N ASP A 71 -16.07 -14.97 1.93
CA ASP A 71 -14.77 -14.34 1.62
C ASP A 71 -14.40 -14.58 0.14
N SER A 72 -14.87 -13.73 -0.75
CA SER A 72 -14.73 -13.82 -2.23
C SER A 72 -13.29 -13.64 -2.77
N THR A 73 -12.27 -13.87 -1.95
CA THR A 73 -10.89 -13.95 -2.40
C THR A 73 -10.53 -15.41 -2.74
N SER A 74 -10.60 -15.79 -4.02
CA SER A 74 -9.93 -17.03 -4.48
C SER A 74 -8.51 -17.10 -3.89
N ARG A 75 -8.06 -18.26 -3.40
CA ARG A 75 -6.73 -18.39 -2.79
C ARG A 75 -5.57 -18.07 -3.74
N VAL A 76 -5.85 -17.94 -5.03
CA VAL A 76 -4.87 -17.66 -6.08
C VAL A 76 -4.65 -16.14 -6.19
N SER A 77 -3.56 -15.66 -5.60
CA SER A 77 -3.14 -14.25 -5.72
C SER A 77 -2.18 -13.98 -6.88
N ALA A 78 -1.55 -15.02 -7.40
CA ALA A 78 -0.60 -14.96 -8.51
C ALA A 78 -0.56 -16.29 -9.27
N VAL A 79 -0.15 -16.25 -10.54
CA VAL A 79 0.09 -17.43 -11.38
C VAL A 79 1.42 -17.26 -12.10
N LEU A 80 2.24 -18.31 -12.10
CA LEU A 80 3.53 -18.34 -12.78
C LEU A 80 3.43 -19.07 -14.11
N TRP A 81 3.99 -18.45 -15.14
CA TRP A 81 4.03 -18.88 -16.52
C TRP A 81 5.49 -18.99 -16.98
N VAL A 82 5.73 -19.80 -17.98
CA VAL A 82 6.97 -19.81 -18.77
C VAL A 82 6.60 -19.52 -20.22
N ASP A 83 7.31 -18.59 -20.85
CA ASP A 83 7.16 -18.27 -22.26
C ASP A 83 8.17 -19.11 -23.05
N LEU A 84 7.67 -19.90 -23.99
CA LEU A 84 8.48 -20.82 -24.80
C LEU A 84 9.17 -20.11 -25.98
N ALA A 85 8.92 -18.82 -26.18
CA ALA A 85 9.72 -18.01 -27.09
C ALA A 85 11.09 -17.68 -26.47
N PRO A 86 12.16 -17.59 -27.28
CA PRO A 86 13.51 -17.30 -26.80
C PRO A 86 13.58 -15.96 -26.07
N ALA A 87 14.50 -15.85 -25.11
CA ALA A 87 14.76 -14.58 -24.44
C ALA A 87 15.27 -13.52 -25.43
N ASP A 88 15.06 -12.25 -25.10
CA ASP A 88 15.60 -11.14 -25.88
C ASP A 88 17.13 -11.26 -25.96
N GLU A 89 17.75 -10.93 -27.09
CA GLU A 89 19.21 -11.08 -27.30
C GLU A 89 20.08 -10.36 -26.24
N LYS A 90 19.50 -9.37 -25.55
CA LYS A 90 20.15 -8.58 -24.50
C LYS A 90 19.96 -9.14 -23.09
N SER A 91 19.24 -10.25 -22.94
CA SER A 91 18.91 -10.87 -21.67
C SER A 91 19.87 -12.02 -21.36
N ASP A 92 20.36 -12.08 -20.11
CA ASP A 92 21.16 -13.21 -19.61
C ASP A 92 20.32 -14.45 -19.23
N ALA A 93 19.00 -14.31 -19.24
CA ALA A 93 18.07 -15.40 -18.96
C ALA A 93 17.96 -16.36 -20.16
N GLU A 94 17.98 -17.66 -19.88
CA GLU A 94 17.76 -18.69 -20.88
C GLU A 94 16.27 -18.99 -21.05
N PHE A 95 15.53 -18.96 -19.93
CA PHE A 95 14.10 -19.21 -19.86
C PHE A 95 13.35 -17.97 -19.36
N VAL A 96 12.29 -17.58 -20.08
CA VAL A 96 11.50 -16.39 -19.77
C VAL A 96 10.32 -16.75 -18.88
N PHE A 97 10.47 -16.57 -17.57
CA PHE A 97 9.37 -16.75 -16.61
C PHE A 97 8.54 -15.47 -16.44
N ARG A 98 7.22 -15.60 -16.44
CA ARG A 98 6.26 -14.49 -16.38
C ARG A 98 5.25 -14.68 -15.26
N VAL A 99 4.91 -13.60 -14.56
CA VAL A 99 3.94 -13.64 -13.46
C VAL A 99 2.76 -12.72 -13.74
N VAL A 100 1.56 -13.22 -13.51
CA VAL A 100 0.34 -12.42 -13.45
C VAL A 100 -0.18 -12.41 -12.02
N THR A 101 -0.68 -11.26 -11.58
CA THR A 101 -1.18 -11.06 -10.21
C THR A 101 -2.52 -10.35 -10.24
N ARG A 102 -3.29 -10.34 -9.15
CA ARG A 102 -4.58 -9.62 -9.12
C ARG A 102 -4.47 -8.12 -9.41
N SER A 103 -3.35 -7.50 -9.04
CA SER A 103 -3.10 -6.09 -9.31
C SER A 103 -2.64 -5.85 -10.76
N HIS A 104 -1.99 -6.85 -11.36
CA HIS A 104 -1.48 -6.81 -12.74
C HIS A 104 -1.86 -8.11 -13.45
N PRO A 105 -3.14 -8.31 -13.81
CA PRO A 105 -3.60 -9.54 -14.44
C PRO A 105 -3.04 -9.71 -15.87
N TRP A 106 -2.58 -8.62 -16.48
CA TRP A 106 -1.85 -8.59 -17.75
C TRP A 106 -0.34 -8.84 -17.61
N GLY A 107 0.18 -8.90 -16.38
CA GLY A 107 1.61 -9.12 -16.09
C GLY A 107 2.50 -7.89 -16.29
N TYR A 108 3.79 -8.15 -16.52
CA TYR A 108 4.86 -7.16 -16.63
C TYR A 108 5.54 -7.27 -18.01
N ARG A 109 6.37 -6.28 -18.37
CA ARG A 109 7.07 -6.28 -19.66
C ARG A 109 7.99 -7.49 -19.80
N ARG A 110 8.11 -8.02 -21.02
CA ARG A 110 9.03 -9.13 -21.35
C ARG A 110 10.49 -8.75 -21.05
N SER A 111 10.90 -7.58 -21.52
CA SER A 111 12.27 -7.07 -21.43
C SER A 111 12.68 -6.62 -20.03
N ASN A 112 11.71 -6.31 -19.16
CA ASN A 112 11.98 -5.94 -17.77
C ASN A 112 10.77 -6.31 -16.87
N ALA A 113 10.96 -7.35 -16.07
CA ALA A 113 9.93 -7.89 -15.18
C ALA A 113 9.54 -6.96 -14.01
N GLU A 114 10.29 -5.88 -13.75
CA GLU A 114 9.96 -4.87 -12.73
C GLU A 114 9.04 -3.77 -13.27
N VAL A 115 8.92 -3.65 -14.59
CA VAL A 115 8.19 -2.55 -15.23
C VAL A 115 6.82 -3.04 -15.70
N THR A 116 5.78 -2.32 -15.29
CA THR A 116 4.40 -2.58 -15.74
C THR A 116 4.23 -2.27 -17.23
N LEU A 117 3.24 -2.91 -17.85
CA LEU A 117 2.83 -2.56 -19.21
C LEU A 117 2.33 -1.11 -19.31
N SER A 118 2.45 -0.51 -20.50
CA SER A 118 1.86 0.81 -20.76
C SER A 118 0.34 0.74 -20.71
N ILE A 119 -0.33 1.88 -20.46
CA ILE A 119 -1.80 1.96 -20.48
C ILE A 119 -2.37 1.47 -21.83
N SER A 120 -1.70 1.78 -22.94
CA SER A 120 -2.09 1.31 -24.27
C SER A 120 -2.01 -0.22 -24.39
N ALA A 121 -0.92 -0.84 -23.92
CA ALA A 121 -0.77 -2.29 -23.94
C ALA A 121 -1.76 -2.99 -23.00
N ILE A 122 -2.08 -2.38 -21.84
CA ILE A 122 -3.10 -2.89 -20.92
C ILE A 122 -4.48 -2.88 -21.57
N ARG A 123 -4.86 -1.78 -22.23
CA ARG A 123 -6.13 -1.69 -22.95
C ARG A 123 -6.20 -2.72 -24.07
N LYS A 124 -5.13 -2.86 -24.85
CA LYS A 124 -5.02 -3.88 -25.89
C LYS A 124 -5.23 -5.29 -25.31
N ALA A 125 -4.55 -5.63 -24.22
CA ALA A 125 -4.70 -6.93 -23.56
C ALA A 125 -6.14 -7.22 -23.12
N LEU A 126 -6.84 -6.20 -22.59
CA LEU A 126 -8.21 -6.34 -22.13
C LEU A 126 -9.20 -6.47 -23.30
N ASP A 127 -9.13 -5.54 -24.24
CA ASP A 127 -10.15 -5.35 -25.27
C ASP A 127 -9.97 -6.30 -26.46
N GLU A 128 -8.72 -6.62 -26.81
CA GLU A 128 -8.39 -7.51 -27.93
C GLU A 128 -8.00 -8.91 -27.46
N GLY A 129 -7.65 -9.11 -26.18
CA GLY A 129 -7.19 -10.40 -25.65
C GLY A 129 -8.22 -11.07 -24.73
N PHE A 130 -8.25 -10.63 -23.48
CA PHE A 130 -8.95 -11.33 -22.40
C PHE A 130 -10.47 -11.32 -22.58
N ARG A 131 -11.08 -10.16 -22.86
CA ARG A 131 -12.55 -10.06 -22.98
C ARG A 131 -13.11 -10.87 -24.17
N PRO A 132 -12.54 -10.80 -25.39
CA PRO A 132 -13.00 -11.64 -26.49
C PRO A 132 -12.86 -13.14 -26.20
N ALA A 133 -11.80 -13.54 -25.50
CA ALA A 133 -11.55 -14.94 -25.16
C ALA A 133 -12.49 -15.52 -24.08
N MET A 134 -13.18 -14.66 -23.33
CA MET A 134 -14.17 -15.10 -22.34
C MET A 134 -15.50 -15.45 -23.01
N SER A 135 -16.06 -16.62 -22.73
CA SER A 135 -17.36 -17.03 -23.28
C SER A 135 -18.55 -16.39 -22.55
N ASP A 136 -18.43 -16.02 -21.27
CA ASP A 136 -19.51 -15.43 -20.47
C ASP A 136 -19.56 -13.89 -20.63
N PRO A 137 -20.66 -13.32 -21.16
CA PRO A 137 -20.84 -11.87 -21.28
C PRO A 137 -20.69 -11.11 -19.95
N LYS A 138 -21.09 -11.70 -18.82
CA LYS A 138 -20.95 -11.06 -17.51
C LYS A 138 -19.49 -10.92 -17.10
N MET A 139 -18.64 -11.89 -17.45
CA MET A 139 -17.20 -11.81 -17.18
C MET A 139 -16.51 -10.76 -18.05
N ARG A 140 -16.96 -10.57 -19.30
CA ARG A 140 -16.43 -9.51 -20.19
C ARG A 140 -16.61 -8.10 -19.62
N ALA A 141 -17.70 -7.89 -18.89
CA ALA A 141 -18.06 -6.61 -18.28
C ALA A 141 -17.33 -6.33 -16.96
N LEU A 142 -16.55 -7.29 -16.42
CA LEU A 142 -15.85 -7.10 -15.16
C LEU A 142 -14.80 -5.97 -15.28
N PRO A 143 -14.64 -5.15 -14.23
CA PRO A 143 -13.55 -4.21 -14.16
C PRO A 143 -12.21 -4.97 -14.07
N PRO A 144 -11.09 -4.41 -14.57
CA PRO A 144 -9.85 -5.17 -14.76
C PRO A 144 -9.31 -5.88 -13.51
N HIS A 145 -9.48 -5.27 -12.33
CA HIS A 145 -9.02 -5.81 -11.05
C HIS A 145 -9.87 -6.96 -10.49
N GLN A 146 -11.03 -7.24 -11.11
CA GLN A 146 -11.94 -8.34 -10.74
C GLN A 146 -11.85 -9.53 -11.70
N ILE A 147 -11.11 -9.40 -12.81
CA ILE A 147 -10.92 -10.50 -13.76
C ILE A 147 -10.15 -11.63 -13.07
N PRO A 148 -10.68 -12.87 -13.05
CA PRO A 148 -9.98 -14.01 -12.44
C PRO A 148 -8.67 -14.34 -13.14
N LEU A 149 -7.62 -14.67 -12.36
CA LEU A 149 -6.31 -15.03 -12.93
C LEU A 149 -6.33 -16.32 -13.76
N THR A 150 -7.37 -17.14 -13.63
CA THR A 150 -7.59 -18.35 -14.45
C THR A 150 -8.04 -18.05 -15.86
N HIS A 151 -8.41 -16.79 -16.16
CA HIS A 151 -8.94 -16.34 -17.45
C HIS A 151 -8.02 -15.34 -18.17
N VAL A 152 -6.77 -15.20 -17.70
CA VAL A 152 -5.79 -14.27 -18.24
C VAL A 152 -4.46 -14.98 -18.45
N TRP A 153 -3.62 -14.37 -19.28
CA TRP A 153 -2.26 -14.79 -19.56
C TRP A 153 -1.36 -13.56 -19.58
N PRO A 154 -0.02 -13.70 -19.49
CA PRO A 154 0.88 -12.55 -19.63
C PRO A 154 0.70 -11.90 -21.01
N ALA A 155 0.28 -10.64 -21.05
CA ALA A 155 -0.19 -10.02 -22.29
C ALA A 155 0.93 -9.74 -23.31
N ASP A 156 2.14 -9.56 -22.81
CA ASP A 156 3.35 -9.29 -23.60
C ASP A 156 4.20 -10.58 -23.74
N ALA A 157 3.54 -11.73 -23.85
CA ALA A 157 4.16 -13.04 -24.07
C ALA A 157 3.80 -13.58 -25.45
N GLU A 158 4.66 -14.45 -25.97
CA GLU A 158 4.53 -15.00 -27.32
C GLU A 158 4.00 -16.43 -27.34
N ALA A 159 4.56 -17.30 -26.51
CA ALA A 159 4.14 -18.69 -26.34
C ALA A 159 4.06 -19.07 -24.85
N PRO A 160 3.19 -18.42 -24.05
CA PRO A 160 3.10 -18.66 -22.61
C PRO A 160 2.37 -19.97 -22.28
N VAL A 161 2.96 -20.79 -21.39
CA VAL A 161 2.32 -21.94 -20.76
C VAL A 161 2.40 -21.84 -19.22
N PRO A 162 1.40 -22.30 -18.46
CA PRO A 162 1.48 -22.31 -17.00
C PRO A 162 2.60 -23.23 -16.51
N LEU A 163 3.49 -22.72 -15.65
CA LEU A 163 4.63 -23.52 -15.18
C LEU A 163 4.16 -24.78 -14.42
N VAL A 164 3.08 -24.66 -13.65
CA VAL A 164 2.51 -25.78 -12.91
C VAL A 164 2.08 -26.93 -13.83
N PHE A 165 1.62 -26.65 -15.04
CA PHE A 165 1.24 -27.72 -15.99
C PHE A 165 2.47 -28.45 -16.53
N VAL A 166 3.57 -27.73 -16.75
CA VAL A 166 4.86 -28.32 -17.13
C VAL A 166 5.38 -29.23 -16.01
N ILE A 167 5.40 -28.73 -14.76
CA ILE A 167 5.86 -29.49 -13.60
C ILE A 167 4.99 -30.74 -13.38
N GLU A 168 3.65 -30.61 -13.41
CA GLU A 168 2.75 -31.74 -13.24
C GLU A 168 2.88 -32.77 -14.37
N ALA A 169 3.14 -32.34 -15.61
CA ALA A 169 3.40 -33.26 -16.72
C ALA A 169 4.67 -34.08 -16.48
N LEU A 170 5.74 -33.46 -15.96
CA LEU A 170 7.01 -34.11 -15.64
C LEU A 170 6.92 -35.04 -14.42
N MET A 171 6.29 -34.59 -13.33
CA MET A 171 6.23 -35.32 -12.05
C MET A 171 5.32 -36.56 -12.09
N SER A 172 4.49 -36.68 -13.13
CA SER A 172 3.59 -37.82 -13.28
C SER A 172 4.29 -39.13 -13.66
N ASP A 173 5.45 -39.06 -14.32
CA ASP A 173 6.27 -40.21 -14.72
C ASP A 173 7.70 -39.74 -15.05
N GLU A 174 8.66 -40.07 -14.19
CA GLU A 174 10.07 -39.66 -14.33
C GLU A 174 10.76 -40.25 -15.57
N THR A 175 10.21 -41.33 -16.12
CA THR A 175 10.77 -42.03 -17.29
C THR A 175 10.11 -41.65 -18.62
N ALA A 176 9.13 -40.75 -18.58
CA ALA A 176 8.37 -40.35 -19.75
C ALA A 176 9.27 -39.74 -20.85
N SER A 177 9.04 -40.13 -22.11
CA SER A 177 9.66 -39.49 -23.26
C SER A 177 9.23 -38.03 -23.39
N LEU A 178 9.97 -37.23 -24.18
CA LEU A 178 9.58 -35.85 -24.47
C LEU A 178 8.14 -35.79 -25.03
N ASP A 179 7.81 -36.66 -25.99
CA ASP A 179 6.48 -36.74 -26.60
C ASP A 179 5.38 -37.02 -25.55
N GLN A 180 5.62 -37.94 -24.62
CA GLN A 180 4.66 -38.24 -23.54
C GLN A 180 4.47 -37.05 -22.60
N VAL A 181 5.53 -36.28 -22.32
CA VAL A 181 5.43 -35.04 -21.53
C VAL A 181 4.65 -33.98 -22.30
N THR A 182 4.93 -33.82 -23.60
CA THR A 182 4.22 -32.90 -24.50
C THR A 182 2.73 -33.21 -24.55
N ASP A 183 2.34 -34.48 -24.74
CA ASP A 183 0.93 -34.88 -24.78
C ASP A 183 0.21 -34.62 -23.46
N LYS A 184 0.88 -34.87 -22.34
CA LYS A 184 0.34 -34.56 -21.01
C LYS A 184 0.18 -33.05 -20.80
N LEU A 185 1.15 -32.24 -21.24
CA LEU A 185 1.05 -30.79 -21.20
C LEU A 185 -0.14 -30.31 -22.06
N ARG A 186 -0.27 -30.81 -23.30
CA ARG A 186 -1.36 -30.47 -24.21
C ARG A 186 -2.73 -30.79 -23.61
N ALA A 187 -2.88 -31.96 -22.99
CA ALA A 187 -4.11 -32.33 -22.28
C ALA A 187 -4.47 -31.35 -21.14
N LYS A 188 -3.46 -30.83 -20.42
CA LYS A 188 -3.67 -29.81 -19.38
C LYS A 188 -3.98 -28.44 -19.98
N LEU A 189 -3.30 -28.04 -21.04
CA LEU A 189 -3.54 -26.77 -21.73
C LEU A 189 -4.97 -26.69 -22.28
N ALA A 190 -5.51 -27.81 -22.79
CA ALA A 190 -6.91 -27.92 -23.22
C ALA A 190 -7.94 -27.65 -22.10
N SER A 191 -7.53 -27.69 -20.82
CA SER A 191 -8.41 -27.35 -19.69
C SER A 191 -8.49 -25.84 -19.40
N LEU A 192 -7.67 -25.00 -20.06
CA LEU A 192 -7.70 -23.57 -19.85
C LEU A 192 -9.03 -22.98 -20.37
N PRO A 193 -9.71 -22.10 -19.61
CA PRO A 193 -11.03 -21.56 -20.00
C PRO A 193 -11.04 -20.82 -21.34
N PHE A 194 -9.90 -20.31 -21.77
CA PHE A 194 -9.72 -19.58 -23.01
C PHE A 194 -9.06 -20.42 -24.12
N TRP A 195 -8.70 -21.70 -23.88
CA TRP A 195 -7.94 -22.50 -24.85
C TRP A 195 -8.61 -22.56 -26.22
N ASP A 196 -9.93 -22.76 -26.23
CA ASP A 196 -10.74 -22.87 -27.45
C ASP A 196 -11.33 -21.53 -27.93
N ALA A 197 -10.88 -20.41 -27.37
CA ALA A 197 -11.31 -19.09 -27.82
C ALA A 197 -11.00 -18.93 -29.32
N LYS A 198 -12.00 -18.44 -30.07
CA LYS A 198 -11.91 -18.19 -31.53
C LYS A 198 -11.74 -16.71 -31.88
N GLU A 199 -11.94 -15.84 -30.90
CA GLU A 199 -11.88 -14.39 -31.04
C GLU A 199 -10.71 -13.80 -30.24
N GLY A 200 -10.28 -12.61 -30.65
CA GLY A 200 -9.20 -11.88 -30.00
C GLY A 200 -7.81 -12.38 -30.36
N SER A 201 -6.82 -12.03 -29.53
CA SER A 201 -5.41 -12.33 -29.76
C SER A 201 -5.01 -13.77 -29.39
N TRP A 202 -5.82 -14.49 -28.60
CA TRP A 202 -5.48 -15.82 -28.10
C TRP A 202 -5.27 -16.89 -29.20
N PRO A 203 -6.09 -17.00 -30.26
CA PRO A 203 -5.88 -18.01 -31.32
C PRO A 203 -4.47 -18.00 -31.92
N ALA A 204 -3.92 -16.80 -32.16
CA ALA A 204 -2.56 -16.64 -32.66
C ALA A 204 -1.50 -17.05 -31.63
N ILE A 205 -1.72 -16.73 -30.35
CA ILE A 205 -0.85 -17.16 -29.24
C ILE A 205 -0.87 -18.68 -29.09
N ARG A 206 -2.05 -19.31 -29.14
CA ARG A 206 -2.21 -20.77 -29.08
C ARG A 206 -1.45 -21.46 -30.19
N GLN A 207 -1.51 -20.92 -31.42
CA GLN A 207 -0.74 -21.45 -32.54
C GLN A 207 0.76 -21.43 -32.24
N LYS A 208 1.30 -20.31 -31.74
CA LYS A 208 2.71 -20.21 -31.32
C LYS A 208 3.07 -21.18 -30.20
N VAL A 209 2.16 -21.43 -29.26
CA VAL A 209 2.36 -22.42 -28.18
C VAL A 209 2.47 -23.83 -28.75
N GLU A 210 1.56 -24.24 -29.63
CA GLU A 210 1.59 -25.57 -30.28
C GLU A 210 2.87 -25.74 -31.11
N GLU A 211 3.22 -24.73 -31.92
CA GLU A 211 4.48 -24.71 -32.69
C GLU A 211 5.71 -24.87 -31.79
N ALA A 212 5.72 -24.21 -30.62
CA ALA A 212 6.85 -24.27 -29.69
C ALA A 212 6.98 -25.62 -28.96
N ILE A 213 5.88 -26.31 -28.65
CA ILE A 213 5.93 -27.61 -27.97
C ILE A 213 6.14 -28.78 -28.93
N ASP A 214 5.80 -28.62 -30.22
CA ASP A 214 6.07 -29.62 -31.26
C ASP A 214 7.49 -29.52 -31.84
N ALA A 215 8.19 -28.40 -31.57
CA ALA A 215 9.56 -28.20 -32.01
C ALA A 215 10.51 -29.23 -31.34
N ARG A 216 11.29 -29.95 -32.17
CA ARG A 216 12.29 -30.92 -31.70
C ARG A 216 13.55 -30.28 -31.14
N GLU A 217 13.77 -29.02 -31.48
CA GLU A 217 14.86 -28.18 -30.99
C GLU A 217 14.28 -26.85 -30.51
N GLY A 218 14.92 -26.24 -29.50
CA GLY A 218 14.51 -24.95 -28.95
C GLY A 218 14.22 -25.00 -27.45
N ILE A 219 13.40 -24.06 -26.98
CA ILE A 219 13.19 -23.81 -25.55
C ILE A 219 12.48 -24.99 -24.87
N TRP A 220 11.48 -25.60 -25.51
CA TRP A 220 10.68 -26.66 -24.88
C TRP A 220 11.49 -27.93 -24.54
N PRO A 221 12.20 -28.59 -25.49
CA PRO A 221 13.04 -29.74 -25.17
C PRO A 221 14.08 -29.43 -24.09
N THR A 222 14.74 -28.26 -24.20
CA THR A 222 15.78 -27.81 -23.28
C THR A 222 15.22 -27.57 -21.87
N LEU A 223 14.05 -26.96 -21.76
CA LEU A 223 13.36 -26.73 -20.49
C LEU A 223 12.99 -28.05 -19.81
N VAL A 224 12.45 -29.01 -20.57
CA VAL A 224 12.08 -30.34 -20.08
C VAL A 224 13.31 -31.08 -19.55
N GLU A 225 14.41 -31.04 -20.29
CA GLU A 225 15.67 -31.68 -19.88
C GLU A 225 16.20 -31.09 -18.56
N HIS A 226 16.30 -29.77 -18.47
CA HIS A 226 16.81 -29.06 -17.29
C HIS A 226 15.94 -29.28 -16.05
N LEU A 227 14.61 -29.20 -16.20
CA LEU A 227 13.67 -29.48 -15.13
C LEU A 227 13.76 -30.93 -14.67
N ARG A 228 13.91 -31.89 -15.59
CA ARG A 228 14.07 -33.31 -15.24
C ARG A 228 15.38 -33.58 -14.51
N ALA A 229 16.48 -32.98 -14.95
CA ALA A 229 17.77 -33.08 -14.28
C ALA A 229 17.69 -32.56 -12.83
N SER A 230 16.92 -31.49 -12.61
CA SER A 230 16.66 -30.91 -11.29
C SER A 230 15.70 -31.76 -10.44
N ALA A 231 14.66 -32.34 -11.04
CA ALA A 231 13.63 -33.11 -10.34
C ALA A 231 14.10 -34.52 -9.92
N THR A 232 14.92 -35.17 -10.75
CA THR A 232 15.36 -36.57 -10.52
C THR A 232 16.55 -36.70 -9.56
N LEU A 233 16.95 -35.63 -8.85
CA LEU A 233 18.11 -35.60 -7.93
C LEU A 233 19.45 -36.04 -8.56
N LYS A 234 19.52 -36.21 -9.89
CA LYS A 234 20.76 -36.58 -10.60
C LYS A 234 21.79 -35.46 -10.55
N ALA A 235 21.33 -34.20 -10.54
CA ALA A 235 22.09 -33.09 -10.01
C ALA A 235 21.72 -32.95 -8.52
N ALA A 236 22.71 -32.86 -7.63
CA ALA A 236 22.52 -32.58 -6.21
C ALA A 236 22.02 -31.14 -5.98
N TYR A 237 20.92 -30.76 -6.63
CA TYR A 237 20.33 -29.44 -6.53
C TYR A 237 19.53 -29.37 -5.24
N GLY A 238 20.09 -28.68 -4.26
CA GLY A 238 19.46 -28.37 -2.99
C GLY A 238 19.64 -26.89 -2.68
N VAL A 239 18.62 -26.28 -2.09
CA VAL A 239 18.77 -24.95 -1.50
C VAL A 239 19.50 -25.12 -0.17
N PRO A 240 20.69 -24.51 0.04
CA PRO A 240 21.40 -24.66 1.30
C PRO A 240 20.52 -24.19 2.47
N ALA A 241 20.52 -24.93 3.57
CA ALA A 241 19.84 -24.53 4.79
C ALA A 241 20.89 -24.25 5.87
N LEU A 242 20.97 -22.99 6.30
CA LEU A 242 21.80 -22.56 7.42
C LEU A 242 20.96 -22.63 8.68
N ILE A 243 21.21 -23.68 9.47
CA ILE A 243 20.50 -23.91 10.74
C ILE A 243 21.29 -23.26 11.85
N LEU A 244 20.65 -22.37 12.59
CA LEU A 244 21.25 -21.76 13.75
C LEU A 244 21.37 -22.75 14.90
N PRO A 245 22.49 -22.73 15.63
CA PRO A 245 22.59 -23.46 16.88
C PRO A 245 21.49 -22.98 17.83
N GLN A 246 21.01 -23.86 18.72
CA GLN A 246 20.15 -23.44 19.82
C GLN A 246 20.92 -22.37 20.63
N THR A 247 20.50 -21.13 20.45
CA THR A 247 21.06 -20.01 21.21
C THR A 247 20.24 -19.88 22.48
N VAL A 248 20.90 -20.01 23.62
CA VAL A 248 20.31 -19.70 24.92
C VAL A 248 20.01 -18.21 24.90
N ARG A 249 18.75 -17.82 25.11
CA ARG A 249 18.41 -16.41 25.30
C ARG A 249 19.18 -15.91 26.51
N PRO A 250 19.91 -14.78 26.42
CA PRO A 250 20.48 -14.17 27.62
C PRO A 250 19.36 -13.85 28.60
N ASP A 251 19.48 -14.29 29.86
CA ASP A 251 18.50 -13.99 30.93
C ASP A 251 18.38 -12.48 31.19
N SER A 252 19.41 -11.72 30.84
CA SER A 252 19.43 -10.26 30.90
C SER A 252 18.96 -9.65 29.59
N GLY A 253 17.74 -9.10 29.57
CA GLY A 253 17.14 -8.41 28.43
C GLY A 253 17.88 -7.18 27.87
N LEU A 254 19.03 -6.80 28.44
CA LEU A 254 19.89 -5.71 27.95
C LEU A 254 20.73 -6.09 26.72
N GLN A 255 20.94 -7.38 26.46
CA GLN A 255 21.60 -7.85 25.24
C GLN A 255 20.57 -8.13 24.15
N ALA A 256 20.85 -7.65 22.94
CA ALA A 256 20.01 -7.92 21.78
C ALA A 256 19.88 -9.44 21.57
N ASP A 257 18.66 -9.95 21.35
CA ASP A 257 18.44 -11.36 21.00
C ASP A 257 19.42 -11.70 19.85
N PRO A 258 20.33 -12.67 20.01
CA PRO A 258 21.27 -13.03 18.96
C PRO A 258 20.57 -13.32 17.63
N LEU A 259 19.33 -13.83 17.67
CA LEU A 259 18.49 -14.07 16.51
C LEU A 259 17.98 -12.77 15.88
N GLU A 260 17.62 -11.76 16.68
CA GLU A 260 17.25 -10.44 16.18
C GLU A 260 18.46 -9.72 15.58
N THR A 261 19.60 -9.73 16.27
CA THR A 261 20.85 -9.13 15.78
C THR A 261 21.28 -9.74 14.46
N LEU A 262 21.16 -11.06 14.35
CA LEU A 262 21.49 -11.79 13.13
C LEU A 262 20.47 -11.56 12.03
N PHE A 263 19.17 -11.52 12.35
CA PHE A 263 18.13 -11.13 11.39
C PHE A 263 18.41 -9.73 10.82
N ILE A 264 18.76 -8.77 11.67
CA ILE A 264 19.11 -7.42 11.26
C ILE A 264 20.36 -7.45 10.37
N ARG A 265 21.43 -8.13 10.77
CA ARG A 265 22.69 -8.19 10.01
C ARG A 265 22.55 -8.89 8.65
N VAL A 266 21.79 -9.98 8.59
CA VAL A 266 21.53 -10.71 7.34
C VAL A 266 20.75 -9.82 6.36
N ASN A 267 19.75 -9.09 6.84
CA ASN A 267 18.98 -8.18 5.98
C ASN A 267 19.71 -6.87 5.67
N GLN A 268 20.69 -6.45 6.47
CA GLN A 268 21.50 -5.24 6.24
C GLN A 268 22.50 -5.36 5.09
N ALA A 269 22.88 -6.58 4.67
CA ALA A 269 23.78 -6.79 3.53
C ALA A 269 23.09 -6.55 2.16
N GLY A 270 21.77 -6.34 2.14
CA GLY A 270 20.98 -5.93 0.98
C GLY A 270 20.52 -4.46 1.07
N THR A 271 19.22 -4.22 0.91
CA THR A 271 18.62 -2.89 1.13
C THR A 271 18.63 -2.55 2.62
N GLN A 272 19.21 -1.41 3.00
CA GLN A 272 19.23 -0.96 4.40
C GLN A 272 17.81 -0.79 4.92
N LEU A 273 17.41 -1.63 5.89
CA LEU A 273 16.14 -1.50 6.59
C LEU A 273 16.25 -0.36 7.59
N GLU A 274 15.54 0.73 7.35
CA GLU A 274 15.48 1.89 8.24
C GLU A 274 14.05 2.14 8.74
N GLY A 275 13.94 2.80 9.91
CA GLY A 275 12.67 3.24 10.47
C GLY A 275 11.63 2.13 10.63
N GLU A 276 10.52 2.25 9.90
CA GLU A 276 9.34 1.39 10.01
C GLU A 276 9.59 -0.05 9.56
N GLU A 277 10.41 -0.25 8.53
CA GLU A 277 10.74 -1.60 8.02
C GLU A 277 11.54 -2.40 9.05
N LEU A 278 12.42 -1.71 9.79
CA LEU A 278 13.17 -2.31 10.89
C LEU A 278 12.27 -2.62 12.08
N MET A 279 11.34 -1.72 12.44
CA MET A 279 10.34 -1.99 13.49
C MET A 279 9.48 -3.21 13.14
N TYR A 280 8.99 -3.30 11.89
CA TYR A 280 8.21 -4.45 11.47
C TYR A 280 9.02 -5.74 11.50
N SER A 281 10.31 -5.68 11.15
CA SER A 281 11.23 -6.80 11.25
C SER A 281 11.47 -7.27 12.68
N ILE A 282 11.65 -6.35 13.62
CA ILE A 282 11.73 -6.65 15.06
C ILE A 282 10.45 -7.35 15.52
N LEU A 283 9.28 -6.81 15.15
CA LEU A 283 8.00 -7.43 15.48
C LEU A 283 7.91 -8.87 14.95
N LYS A 284 8.22 -9.09 13.67
CA LYS A 284 8.24 -10.44 13.04
C LYS A 284 9.15 -11.42 13.76
N SER A 285 10.33 -10.96 14.21
CA SER A 285 11.28 -11.80 14.94
C SER A 285 10.76 -12.21 16.33
N SER A 286 9.97 -11.33 16.96
CA SER A 286 9.41 -11.53 18.29
C SER A 286 8.08 -12.29 18.30
N TRP A 287 7.32 -12.20 17.20
CA TRP A 287 5.98 -12.75 17.00
C TRP A 287 5.81 -13.13 15.51
N THR A 288 5.98 -14.42 15.18
CA THR A 288 6.02 -14.92 13.79
C THR A 288 4.66 -14.92 13.11
N GLU A 289 3.57 -14.92 13.87
CA GLU A 289 2.20 -14.78 13.32
C GLU A 289 1.83 -13.33 13.04
N ALA A 290 2.61 -12.34 13.51
CA ALA A 290 2.31 -10.92 13.32
C ALA A 290 1.95 -10.55 11.86
N PRO A 291 2.69 -11.02 10.82
CA PRO A 291 2.34 -10.71 9.42
C PRO A 291 0.91 -11.09 9.05
N ARG A 292 0.44 -12.26 9.50
CA ARG A 292 -0.91 -12.76 9.19
C ARG A 292 -2.00 -11.85 9.77
N PHE A 293 -1.77 -11.28 10.95
CA PHE A 293 -2.74 -10.37 11.57
C PHE A 293 -2.61 -8.95 11.01
N VAL A 294 -1.38 -8.45 10.83
CA VAL A 294 -1.11 -7.12 10.27
C VAL A 294 -1.65 -6.98 8.85
N GLU A 295 -1.48 -7.99 7.99
CA GLU A 295 -2.04 -8.00 6.63
C GLU A 295 -3.58 -7.92 6.60
N ARG A 296 -4.25 -8.28 7.71
CA ARG A 296 -5.70 -8.24 7.86
C ARG A 296 -6.24 -6.95 8.49
N LEU A 297 -5.41 -6.08 9.07
CA LEU A 297 -5.87 -4.87 9.78
C LEU A 297 -6.73 -3.96 8.89
N ALA A 298 -6.21 -3.57 7.73
CA ALA A 298 -7.02 -3.03 6.64
C ALA A 298 -6.29 -3.25 5.33
N HIS A 299 -6.87 -4.11 4.48
CA HIS A 299 -6.32 -4.38 3.17
C HIS A 299 -6.19 -3.06 2.38
N ARG A 300 -4.96 -2.64 2.06
CA ARG A 300 -4.63 -1.46 1.25
C ARG A 300 -4.90 -0.07 1.88
N LEU A 301 -5.07 0.06 3.20
CA LEU A 301 -5.05 1.40 3.81
C LEU A 301 -3.62 1.97 3.87
N ALA A 302 -2.65 1.14 4.25
CA ALA A 302 -1.23 1.44 4.19
C ALA A 302 -0.43 0.14 4.00
N HIS A 303 0.88 0.24 3.75
CA HIS A 303 1.76 -0.93 3.70
C HIS A 303 1.98 -1.51 5.13
N PRO A 304 2.28 -2.81 5.29
CA PRO A 304 2.30 -3.46 6.61
C PRO A 304 3.19 -2.79 7.67
N PRO A 305 4.43 -2.33 7.37
CA PRO A 305 5.23 -1.54 8.31
C PRO A 305 4.51 -0.31 8.86
N ARG A 306 3.88 0.48 8.00
CA ARG A 306 3.09 1.66 8.40
C ARG A 306 1.88 1.27 9.26
N LEU A 307 1.21 0.17 8.96
CA LEU A 307 0.11 -0.34 9.80
C LEU A 307 0.61 -0.71 11.20
N VAL A 308 1.77 -1.35 11.32
CA VAL A 308 2.39 -1.67 12.61
C VAL A 308 2.76 -0.39 13.36
N MET A 309 3.31 0.60 12.68
CA MET A 309 3.64 1.89 13.28
C MET A 309 2.37 2.60 13.80
N LEU A 310 1.28 2.63 13.02
CA LEU A 310 0.01 3.22 13.46
C LEU A 310 -0.61 2.45 14.63
N ALA A 311 -0.64 1.11 14.57
CA ALA A 311 -1.14 0.27 15.66
C ALA A 311 -0.33 0.47 16.95
N THR A 312 1.00 0.54 16.83
CA THR A 312 1.91 0.88 17.94
C THR A 312 1.52 2.20 18.57
N ARG A 313 1.33 3.25 17.77
CA ARG A 313 0.97 4.58 18.28
C ARG A 313 -0.44 4.61 18.89
N LEU A 314 -1.39 3.84 18.38
CA LEU A 314 -2.73 3.70 18.99
C LEU A 314 -2.66 3.03 20.37
N VAL A 315 -1.89 1.95 20.49
CA VAL A 315 -1.69 1.28 21.79
C VAL A 315 -0.98 2.22 22.75
N LEU A 316 0.04 2.96 22.30
CA LEU A 316 0.67 4.00 23.10
C LEU A 316 -0.32 5.10 23.51
N ALA A 317 -1.26 5.47 22.64
CA ALA A 317 -2.30 6.44 22.93
C ALA A 317 -3.24 5.96 24.05
N LYS A 318 -3.63 4.67 24.04
CA LYS A 318 -4.39 4.05 25.14
C LYS A 318 -3.64 4.06 26.46
N MET A 319 -2.32 3.95 26.42
CA MET A 319 -1.45 3.97 27.59
C MET A 319 -1.08 5.39 28.07
N GLN A 320 -1.51 6.45 27.37
CA GLN A 320 -1.22 7.82 27.78
C GLN A 320 -1.94 8.19 29.07
N ARG A 321 -1.24 8.94 29.93
CA ARG A 321 -1.78 9.50 31.18
C ARG A 321 -2.65 10.71 30.88
N ASN A 322 -3.59 11.08 31.75
CA ASN A 322 -4.51 12.20 31.49
C ASN A 322 -3.82 13.55 31.25
N ASN A 323 -2.61 13.75 31.79
CA ASN A 323 -1.81 14.96 31.59
C ASN A 323 -1.04 14.99 30.25
N ASP A 324 -0.99 13.89 29.50
CA ASP A 324 -0.41 13.86 28.17
C ASP A 324 -1.36 14.57 27.19
N THR A 325 -0.96 15.76 26.74
CA THR A 325 -1.74 16.62 25.84
C THR A 325 -1.41 16.41 24.37
N ARG A 326 -0.25 15.83 24.06
CA ARG A 326 0.20 15.56 22.69
C ARG A 326 -0.02 14.09 22.34
N HIS A 327 -0.26 13.82 21.06
CA HIS A 327 -0.34 12.46 20.55
C HIS A 327 1.01 11.72 20.63
N PRO A 328 1.04 10.38 20.73
CA PRO A 328 2.29 9.64 20.82
C PRO A 328 3.17 9.82 19.58
N ALA A 329 4.42 10.22 19.79
CA ALA A 329 5.44 10.24 18.74
C ALA A 329 5.75 8.82 18.25
N VAL A 330 6.30 8.71 17.04
CA VAL A 330 6.81 7.44 16.52
C VAL A 330 7.99 7.00 17.40
N PRO A 331 7.95 5.80 18.01
CA PRO A 331 9.08 5.34 18.82
C PRO A 331 10.28 5.09 17.93
N GLY A 332 11.47 5.50 18.40
CA GLY A 332 12.72 5.08 17.76
C GLY A 332 12.90 3.56 17.86
N VAL A 333 13.68 2.97 16.97
CA VAL A 333 13.90 1.50 16.89
C VAL A 333 14.32 0.90 18.23
N ALA A 334 15.23 1.56 18.95
CA ALA A 334 15.68 1.09 20.27
C ALA A 334 14.56 1.13 21.33
N GLN A 335 13.67 2.12 21.28
CA GLN A 335 12.51 2.19 22.16
C GLN A 335 11.48 1.12 21.78
N PHE A 336 11.17 0.98 20.49
CA PHE A 336 10.26 -0.05 19.99
C PHE A 336 10.71 -1.46 20.40
N ARG A 337 12.01 -1.75 20.30
CA ARG A 337 12.60 -3.00 20.79
C ARG A 337 12.29 -3.25 22.27
N ARG A 338 12.53 -2.26 23.14
CA ARG A 338 12.23 -2.40 24.58
C ARG A 338 10.74 -2.65 24.83
N LEU A 339 9.87 -1.94 24.11
CA LEU A 339 8.43 -2.08 24.20
C LEU A 339 7.96 -3.51 23.84
N VAL A 340 8.42 -4.04 22.71
CA VAL A 340 8.02 -5.37 22.21
C VAL A 340 8.59 -6.52 23.04
N HIS A 341 9.72 -6.30 23.72
CA HIS A 341 10.30 -7.29 24.65
C HIS A 341 9.82 -7.12 26.10
N GLY A 342 8.90 -6.19 26.39
CA GLY A 342 8.37 -5.97 27.75
C GLY A 342 9.39 -5.37 28.73
N GLN A 343 10.40 -4.67 28.21
CA GLN A 343 11.52 -4.11 28.98
C GLN A 343 11.40 -2.61 29.20
N ASP A 344 10.37 -1.99 28.62
CA ASP A 344 10.08 -0.58 28.85
C ASP A 344 9.44 -0.40 30.23
N LYS A 345 10.18 0.24 31.15
CA LYS A 345 9.76 0.40 32.55
C LYS A 345 8.45 1.16 32.72
N ASP A 346 8.17 2.08 31.80
CA ASP A 346 6.96 2.90 31.85
C ASP A 346 5.76 2.18 31.23
N ARG A 347 6.00 1.15 30.42
CA ARG A 347 5.00 0.48 29.58
C ARG A 347 5.20 -1.05 29.52
N PRO A 348 5.18 -1.76 30.67
CA PRO A 348 5.47 -3.20 30.71
C PRO A 348 4.47 -4.05 29.92
N ASP A 349 3.19 -3.65 29.89
CA ASP A 349 2.11 -4.42 29.24
C ASP A 349 1.96 -4.13 27.74
N PHE A 350 2.85 -3.29 27.17
CA PHE A 350 2.73 -2.83 25.79
C PHE A 350 2.62 -3.99 24.79
N LYS A 351 3.47 -5.02 24.93
CA LYS A 351 3.47 -6.17 24.02
C LYS A 351 2.12 -6.89 24.01
N ALA A 352 1.57 -7.17 25.20
CA ALA A 352 0.30 -7.86 25.35
C ALA A 352 -0.84 -7.04 24.73
N LEU A 353 -0.88 -5.73 25.00
CA LEU A 353 -1.87 -4.82 24.44
C LEU A 353 -1.75 -4.69 22.91
N LEU A 354 -0.53 -4.65 22.36
CA LEU A 354 -0.32 -4.62 20.92
C LEU A 354 -0.78 -5.92 20.26
N THR A 355 -0.44 -7.06 20.84
CA THR A 355 -0.87 -8.36 20.32
C THR A 355 -2.39 -8.47 20.37
N ASP A 356 -3.04 -8.16 21.49
CA ASP A 356 -4.50 -8.19 21.61
C ASP A 356 -5.14 -7.24 20.60
N PHE A 357 -4.74 -5.96 20.56
CA PHE A 357 -5.27 -4.98 19.61
C PHE A 357 -5.17 -5.46 18.17
N VAL A 358 -4.02 -5.99 17.75
CA VAL A 358 -3.81 -6.45 16.37
C VAL A 358 -4.60 -7.73 16.05
N GLN A 359 -4.87 -8.59 17.05
CA GLN A 359 -5.63 -9.83 16.88
C GLN A 359 -7.16 -9.64 16.98
N SER A 360 -7.62 -8.65 17.75
CA SER A 360 -9.03 -8.44 18.07
C SER A 360 -9.60 -7.18 17.40
N GLU A 361 -9.65 -6.05 18.12
CA GLU A 361 -10.37 -4.84 17.73
C GLU A 361 -9.72 -4.06 16.57
N GLY A 362 -8.40 -4.21 16.37
CA GLY A 362 -7.63 -3.44 15.41
C GLY A 362 -8.10 -3.60 13.98
N LYS A 363 -8.55 -4.80 13.59
CA LYS A 363 -9.15 -5.01 12.26
C LYS A 363 -10.36 -4.09 12.06
N ALA A 364 -11.28 -4.06 13.02
CA ALA A 364 -12.49 -3.25 12.90
C ALA A 364 -12.16 -1.75 12.87
N VAL A 365 -11.24 -1.28 13.73
CA VAL A 365 -10.79 0.13 13.76
C VAL A 365 -10.23 0.56 12.40
N PHE A 366 -9.32 -0.23 11.83
CA PHE A 366 -8.67 0.11 10.57
C PHE A 366 -9.62 -0.03 9.36
N GLU A 367 -10.50 -1.04 9.34
CA GLU A 367 -11.51 -1.20 8.28
C GLU A 367 -12.57 -0.08 8.30
N GLU A 368 -13.04 0.34 9.48
CA GLU A 368 -14.00 1.44 9.62
C GLU A 368 -13.37 2.79 9.24
N ALA A 369 -12.12 3.04 9.67
CA ALA A 369 -11.37 4.22 9.23
C ALA A 369 -11.22 4.25 7.71
N LYS A 370 -10.89 3.11 7.08
CA LYS A 370 -10.82 3.01 5.62
C LYS A 370 -12.19 3.27 4.98
N LYS A 371 -13.28 2.67 5.47
CA LYS A 371 -14.64 2.87 4.94
C LYS A 371 -15.05 4.34 4.99
N LEU A 372 -14.78 5.03 6.10
CA LEU A 372 -15.05 6.46 6.23
C LEU A 372 -14.40 7.28 5.12
N LEU A 373 -13.16 6.92 4.76
CA LEU A 373 -12.42 7.60 3.69
C LEU A 373 -12.93 7.26 2.29
N VAL A 374 -13.28 6.00 1.98
CA VAL A 374 -13.42 5.54 0.57
C VAL A 374 -14.79 4.99 0.17
N ASP A 375 -15.67 4.68 1.14
CA ASP A 375 -16.93 3.98 0.84
C ASP A 375 -17.99 4.94 0.31
N THR A 376 -18.38 4.77 -0.95
CA THR A 376 -19.40 5.60 -1.61
C THR A 376 -20.82 5.30 -1.14
N ASN A 377 -21.04 4.21 -0.38
CA ASN A 377 -22.37 3.86 0.12
C ASN A 377 -22.69 4.49 1.49
N LEU A 378 -21.69 5.05 2.17
CA LEU A 378 -21.90 5.81 3.39
C LEU A 378 -22.48 7.21 3.07
N PRO A 379 -23.17 7.88 4.02
CA PRO A 379 -23.71 9.22 3.83
C PRO A 379 -22.67 10.19 3.25
N GLY A 380 -23.05 11.07 2.33
CA GLY A 380 -22.09 11.93 1.61
C GLY A 380 -21.11 11.15 0.72
N GLY A 381 -21.57 10.07 0.10
CA GLY A 381 -20.75 9.19 -0.74
C GLY A 381 -20.05 9.87 -1.92
N GLU A 382 -20.56 11.01 -2.38
CA GLU A 382 -19.95 11.86 -3.41
C GLU A 382 -18.61 12.49 -2.96
N TYR A 383 -18.41 12.67 -1.65
CA TYR A 383 -17.18 13.21 -1.07
C TYR A 383 -16.13 12.12 -0.80
N ALA A 384 -16.45 10.84 -1.02
CA ALA A 384 -15.54 9.73 -0.73
C ALA A 384 -14.25 9.85 -1.54
N LEU A 385 -13.12 9.62 -0.87
CA LEU A 385 -11.81 9.67 -1.49
C LEU A 385 -11.58 8.44 -2.38
N PRO A 386 -11.00 8.62 -3.57
CA PRO A 386 -10.39 7.53 -4.31
C PRO A 386 -9.44 6.73 -3.41
N PRO A 387 -9.43 5.37 -3.49
CA PRO A 387 -8.59 4.54 -2.61
C PRO A 387 -7.10 4.89 -2.61
N VAL A 388 -6.60 5.40 -3.73
CA VAL A 388 -5.20 5.87 -3.85
C VAL A 388 -4.94 7.09 -2.96
N LEU A 389 -5.87 8.05 -2.89
CA LEU A 389 -5.72 9.23 -2.03
C LEU A 389 -5.81 8.89 -0.55
N ALA A 390 -6.68 7.94 -0.18
CA ALA A 390 -6.73 7.43 1.19
C ALA A 390 -5.42 6.71 1.59
N PHE A 391 -4.82 5.94 0.68
CA PHE A 391 -3.51 5.32 0.88
C PHE A 391 -2.40 6.38 1.02
N GLU A 392 -2.40 7.38 0.16
CA GLU A 392 -1.44 8.49 0.24
C GLU A 392 -1.57 9.27 1.55
N LEU A 393 -2.79 9.53 2.05
CA LEU A 393 -3.02 10.19 3.33
C LEU A 393 -2.36 9.42 4.48
N ALA A 394 -2.58 8.11 4.56
CA ALA A 394 -1.97 7.26 5.59
C ALA A 394 -0.44 7.17 5.48
N HIS A 395 0.08 7.30 4.26
CA HIS A 395 1.51 7.17 3.98
C HIS A 395 2.28 8.49 4.15
N LYS A 396 1.76 9.60 3.63
CA LYS A 396 2.42 10.91 3.67
C LYS A 396 2.16 11.67 4.97
N SER A 397 1.00 11.44 5.60
CA SER A 397 0.55 12.20 6.77
C SER A 397 0.13 11.26 7.93
N PRO A 398 1.09 10.49 8.50
CA PRO A 398 0.79 9.47 9.52
C PRO A 398 0.12 10.02 10.78
N ASP A 399 0.40 11.26 11.16
CA ASP A 399 -0.21 11.89 12.35
C ASP A 399 -1.69 12.18 12.14
N VAL A 400 -2.07 12.60 10.93
CA VAL A 400 -3.46 12.80 10.52
C VAL A 400 -4.20 11.46 10.45
N ALA A 401 -3.53 10.42 9.94
CA ALA A 401 -4.09 9.06 9.94
C ALA A 401 -4.27 8.52 11.37
N LEU A 402 -3.31 8.80 12.27
CA LEU A 402 -3.43 8.46 13.69
C LEU A 402 -4.62 9.16 14.34
N LEU A 403 -4.84 10.46 14.04
CA LEU A 403 -5.98 11.21 14.54
C LEU A 403 -7.31 10.53 14.18
N LEU A 404 -7.49 10.15 12.91
CA LEU A 404 -8.67 9.42 12.45
C LEU A 404 -8.81 8.08 13.18
N LEU A 405 -7.75 7.27 13.21
CA LEU A 405 -7.80 5.95 13.83
C LEU A 405 -8.12 6.03 15.33
N TYR A 406 -7.55 7.02 16.03
CA TYR A 406 -7.83 7.22 17.45
C TYR A 406 -9.28 7.69 17.66
N TRP A 407 -9.81 8.56 16.81
CA TRP A 407 -11.22 8.94 16.85
C TRP A 407 -12.15 7.73 16.63
N VAL A 408 -11.86 6.88 15.64
CA VAL A 408 -12.63 5.64 15.38
C VAL A 408 -12.59 4.74 16.61
N MET A 409 -11.43 4.55 17.20
CA MET A 409 -11.25 3.74 18.41
C MET A 409 -12.08 4.29 19.58
N ARG A 410 -12.08 5.62 19.80
CA ARG A 410 -12.88 6.28 20.83
C ARG A 410 -14.39 6.16 20.60
N MET A 411 -14.84 6.27 19.34
CA MET A 411 -16.25 6.02 18.98
C MET A 411 -16.66 4.60 19.37
N ARG A 412 -15.82 3.59 19.07
CA ARG A 412 -16.09 2.19 19.43
C ARG A 412 -16.09 1.94 20.93
N GLU A 413 -15.13 2.51 21.66
CA GLU A 413 -15.08 2.44 23.13
C GLU A 413 -16.33 3.07 23.77
N ALA A 414 -16.86 4.14 23.16
CA ALA A 414 -18.13 4.76 23.53
C ALA A 414 -19.38 4.00 23.03
N LYS A 415 -19.20 2.83 22.39
CA LYS A 415 -20.26 2.01 21.77
C LYS A 415 -21.07 2.73 20.68
N LEU A 416 -20.45 3.70 20.02
CA LEU A 416 -21.00 4.40 18.86
C LEU A 416 -20.46 3.77 17.58
N ALA A 417 -21.30 3.68 16.55
CA ALA A 417 -20.87 3.19 15.24
C ALA A 417 -20.11 4.29 14.49
N PRO A 418 -18.80 4.15 14.20
CA PRO A 418 -18.03 5.20 13.54
C PRO A 418 -18.55 5.53 12.13
N THR A 419 -19.07 4.53 11.42
CA THR A 419 -19.69 4.69 10.09
C THR A 419 -21.16 5.10 10.15
N GLY A 420 -21.74 5.27 11.34
CA GLY A 420 -23.13 5.69 11.55
C GLY A 420 -23.33 7.21 11.67
N ILE A 421 -22.32 7.99 11.30
CA ILE A 421 -22.36 9.46 11.33
C ILE A 421 -23.22 10.02 10.18
N THR A 422 -23.68 11.26 10.35
CA THR A 422 -24.47 11.96 9.31
C THR A 422 -23.59 12.33 8.11
N GLU A 423 -24.23 12.66 6.99
CA GLU A 423 -23.55 13.20 5.80
C GLU A 423 -22.71 14.43 6.15
N ASP A 424 -23.28 15.38 6.89
CA ASP A 424 -22.62 16.61 7.31
C ASP A 424 -21.39 16.34 8.21
N GLN A 425 -21.51 15.43 9.17
CA GLN A 425 -20.39 15.00 10.01
C GLN A 425 -19.27 14.34 9.20
N ARG A 426 -19.64 13.47 8.25
CA ARG A 426 -18.65 12.80 7.40
C ARG A 426 -17.97 13.79 6.46
N ARG A 427 -18.74 14.72 5.87
CA ARG A 427 -18.22 15.80 5.05
C ARG A 427 -17.14 16.52 5.86
N ARG A 428 -17.48 17.09 7.03
CA ARG A 428 -16.53 17.79 7.92
C ARG A 428 -15.29 16.97 8.27
N LEU A 429 -15.45 15.68 8.60
CA LEU A 429 -14.34 14.75 8.85
C LEU A 429 -13.39 14.68 7.65
N LEU A 430 -13.91 14.46 6.44
CA LEU A 430 -13.08 14.33 5.23
C LEU A 430 -12.33 15.63 4.92
N GLY A 431 -12.97 16.79 5.07
CA GLY A 431 -12.31 18.08 4.82
C GLY A 431 -11.27 18.39 5.86
N PHE A 432 -11.56 18.13 7.14
CA PHE A 432 -10.58 18.31 8.21
C PHE A 432 -9.31 17.50 7.94
N LEU A 433 -9.46 16.20 7.65
CA LEU A 433 -8.32 15.32 7.40
C LEU A 433 -7.56 15.70 6.13
N THR A 434 -8.26 16.03 5.04
CA THR A 434 -7.61 16.41 3.77
C THR A 434 -6.95 17.77 3.84
N ALA A 435 -7.55 18.75 4.52
CA ALA A 435 -6.95 20.05 4.79
C ALA A 435 -5.62 19.90 5.55
N LEU A 436 -5.60 19.11 6.62
CA LEU A 436 -4.35 18.87 7.34
C LEU A 436 -3.36 18.04 6.53
N ALA A 437 -3.81 16.97 5.87
CA ALA A 437 -2.92 16.07 5.16
C ALA A 437 -2.26 16.71 3.93
N TRP A 438 -2.95 17.63 3.25
CA TRP A 438 -2.49 18.20 1.98
C TRP A 438 -1.99 19.64 2.09
N PHE A 439 -2.48 20.42 3.05
CA PHE A 439 -2.20 21.86 3.12
C PHE A 439 -1.59 22.33 4.44
N ALA A 440 -1.49 21.50 5.49
CA ALA A 440 -0.84 21.95 6.73
C ALA A 440 0.68 22.09 6.54
N PRO A 441 1.28 23.25 6.91
CA PRO A 441 2.73 23.39 6.97
C PRO A 441 3.37 22.47 8.02
N ASP A 442 2.63 22.15 9.09
CA ASP A 442 3.09 21.33 10.21
C ASP A 442 1.94 20.45 10.74
N ALA A 443 1.64 19.39 9.99
CA ALA A 443 0.54 18.48 10.31
C ALA A 443 0.68 17.82 11.69
N ASP A 444 1.91 17.52 12.14
CA ASP A 444 2.20 16.96 13.47
C ASP A 444 1.71 17.94 14.57
N ASN A 445 2.16 19.19 14.53
CA ASN A 445 1.73 20.18 15.51
C ASN A 445 0.25 20.57 15.37
N ALA A 446 -0.33 20.55 14.17
CA ALA A 446 -1.77 20.76 13.98
C ALA A 446 -2.60 19.65 14.64
N VAL A 447 -2.20 18.38 14.51
CA VAL A 447 -2.83 17.25 15.21
C VAL A 447 -2.62 17.35 16.71
N ALA A 448 -1.43 17.76 17.16
CA ALA A 448 -1.13 17.97 18.57
C ALA A 448 -2.07 19.02 19.22
N ALA A 449 -2.42 20.08 18.49
CA ALA A 449 -3.30 21.15 18.99
C ALA A 449 -4.72 20.65 19.32
N VAL A 450 -5.20 19.59 18.65
CA VAL A 450 -6.55 19.04 18.82
C VAL A 450 -6.58 17.72 19.59
N TRP A 451 -5.42 17.16 19.94
CA TRP A 451 -5.33 15.83 20.52
C TRP A 451 -5.97 15.72 21.91
N SER A 452 -5.67 16.70 22.78
CA SER A 452 -6.22 16.72 24.13
C SER A 452 -7.74 16.79 24.14
N ASP A 453 -8.33 17.57 23.21
CA ASP A 453 -9.78 17.66 23.04
C ASP A 453 -10.38 16.32 22.62
N LEU A 454 -9.77 15.66 21.63
CA LEU A 454 -10.23 14.35 21.19
C LEU A 454 -10.21 13.37 22.36
N LYS A 455 -9.12 13.35 23.12
CA LYS A 455 -8.95 12.47 24.29
C LYS A 455 -9.98 12.74 25.39
N GLN A 456 -10.38 13.99 25.59
CA GLN A 456 -11.34 14.38 26.63
C GLN A 456 -12.80 14.41 26.12
N ALA A 457 -13.03 14.28 24.81
CA ALA A 457 -14.35 14.31 24.22
C ALA A 457 -15.28 13.25 24.84
N SER A 458 -16.48 13.69 25.21
CA SER A 458 -17.54 12.82 25.72
C SER A 458 -18.20 12.02 24.59
N PRO A 459 -18.89 10.91 24.88
CA PRO A 459 -19.68 10.18 23.87
C PRO A 459 -20.63 11.07 23.06
N ALA A 460 -21.24 12.09 23.69
CA ALA A 460 -22.17 13.00 23.02
C ALA A 460 -21.49 13.93 22.01
N THR A 461 -20.22 14.29 22.23
CA THR A 461 -19.47 15.25 21.41
C THR A 461 -18.53 14.60 20.41
N LEU A 462 -18.25 13.29 20.54
CA LEU A 462 -17.36 12.56 19.64
C LEU A 462 -17.79 12.62 18.17
N PRO A 463 -19.06 12.43 17.79
CA PRO A 463 -19.49 12.51 16.39
C PRO A 463 -19.21 13.86 15.73
N ASP A 464 -19.24 14.95 16.50
CA ASP A 464 -19.01 16.31 16.04
C ASP A 464 -17.58 16.82 16.30
N PHE A 465 -16.64 15.94 16.67
CA PHE A 465 -15.26 16.33 16.96
C PHE A 465 -14.60 17.10 15.83
N PHE A 466 -14.79 16.69 14.57
CA PHE A 466 -14.21 17.34 13.39
C PHE A 466 -14.94 18.63 12.97
N ALA A 467 -15.78 19.19 13.83
CA ALA A 467 -16.42 20.47 13.58
C ALA A 467 -15.45 21.67 13.73
N ARG A 468 -15.98 22.85 13.44
CA ARG A 468 -15.27 24.12 13.45
C ARG A 468 -14.38 24.37 14.68
N PRO A 469 -14.80 24.10 15.94
CA PRO A 469 -13.97 24.39 17.11
C PRO A 469 -12.62 23.66 17.11
N ALA A 470 -12.58 22.39 16.68
CA ALA A 470 -11.33 21.66 16.57
C ALA A 470 -10.46 22.23 15.46
N PHE A 471 -11.06 22.65 14.35
CA PHE A 471 -10.31 23.19 13.22
C PHE A 471 -9.70 24.55 13.55
N GLU A 472 -10.44 25.41 14.25
CA GLU A 472 -9.92 26.69 14.75
C GLU A 472 -8.70 26.49 15.65
N LYS A 473 -8.69 25.46 16.51
CA LYS A 473 -7.51 25.10 17.31
C LYS A 473 -6.33 24.66 16.45
N ALA A 474 -6.56 23.88 15.39
CA ALA A 474 -5.51 23.51 14.44
C ALA A 474 -4.97 24.71 13.64
N LEU A 475 -5.79 25.75 13.43
CA LEU A 475 -5.42 27.00 12.75
C LEU A 475 -4.68 28.01 13.64
N GLN A 476 -4.65 27.80 14.96
CA GLN A 476 -3.91 28.67 15.87
C GLN A 476 -2.42 28.69 15.55
N LEU A 477 -1.79 29.84 15.82
CA LEU A 477 -0.35 30.00 15.69
C LEU A 477 0.38 29.24 16.80
N GLY A 478 1.30 28.38 16.41
CA GLY A 478 2.13 27.58 17.30
C GLY A 478 3.16 28.40 18.08
N GLN A 479 4.18 27.70 18.61
CA GLN A 479 5.34 28.37 19.21
C GLN A 479 6.06 29.22 18.16
N ASN A 480 6.56 30.39 18.57
CA ASN A 480 7.20 31.39 17.70
C ASN A 480 6.31 31.79 16.51
N ASP A 481 5.00 31.81 16.73
CA ASP A 481 3.97 32.18 15.76
C ASP A 481 4.01 31.38 14.45
N LYS A 482 4.47 30.12 14.52
CA LYS A 482 4.53 29.24 13.35
C LYS A 482 3.12 28.83 12.90
N LEU A 483 2.89 28.82 11.58
CA LEU A 483 1.67 28.26 11.00
C LEU A 483 1.63 26.74 11.20
N LEU A 484 0.58 26.26 11.87
CA LEU A 484 0.37 24.82 12.10
C LEU A 484 -0.43 24.20 10.96
N ALA A 485 -1.63 24.72 10.73
CA ALA A 485 -2.46 24.45 9.58
C ALA A 485 -2.59 25.69 8.68
N CYS A 486 -2.90 25.49 7.40
CA CYS A 486 -3.15 26.58 6.47
C CYS A 486 -4.64 26.92 6.45
N PRO A 487 -5.05 28.18 6.67
CA PRO A 487 -6.41 28.62 6.38
C PRO A 487 -6.71 28.45 4.90
N LEU A 488 -7.82 27.79 4.59
CA LEU A 488 -8.22 27.53 3.21
C LEU A 488 -9.37 28.47 2.83
N PRO A 489 -9.20 29.33 1.81
CA PRO A 489 -10.29 30.16 1.32
C PRO A 489 -11.36 29.29 0.66
N THR A 490 -12.48 29.92 0.33
CA THR A 490 -13.53 29.30 -0.47
C THR A 490 -13.10 29.25 -1.95
N PRO A 491 -13.68 28.40 -2.80
CA PRO A 491 -13.40 28.41 -4.24
C PRO A 491 -13.70 29.78 -4.87
N GLU A 492 -14.78 30.44 -4.43
CA GLU A 492 -15.18 31.78 -4.91
C GLU A 492 -14.15 32.85 -4.52
N VAL A 493 -13.61 32.79 -3.30
CA VAL A 493 -12.55 33.71 -2.85
C VAL A 493 -11.27 33.47 -3.64
N LEU A 494 -10.90 32.21 -3.89
CA LEU A 494 -9.75 31.89 -4.73
C LEU A 494 -9.95 32.37 -6.17
N GLU A 495 -11.14 32.16 -6.73
CA GLU A 495 -11.49 32.64 -8.07
C GLU A 495 -11.34 34.16 -8.16
N ALA A 496 -11.88 34.90 -7.17
CA ALA A 496 -11.74 36.36 -7.12
C ALA A 496 -10.27 36.79 -7.06
N VAL A 497 -9.46 36.14 -6.22
CA VAL A 497 -8.01 36.40 -6.12
C VAL A 497 -7.29 36.14 -7.44
N VAL A 498 -7.53 34.98 -8.07
CA VAL A 498 -6.91 34.61 -9.36
C VAL A 498 -7.37 35.57 -10.46
N ALA A 499 -8.66 35.91 -10.51
CA ALA A 499 -9.21 36.85 -11.48
C ALA A 499 -8.52 38.21 -11.37
N VAL A 500 -8.28 38.72 -10.16
CA VAL A 500 -7.53 39.98 -9.97
C VAL A 500 -6.08 39.83 -10.42
N CYS A 501 -5.39 38.75 -10.04
CA CYS A 501 -4.01 38.51 -10.43
C CYS A 501 -3.82 38.40 -11.96
N VAL A 502 -4.82 37.88 -12.68
CA VAL A 502 -4.77 37.69 -14.15
C VAL A 502 -5.28 38.92 -14.90
N THR A 503 -6.42 39.50 -14.49
CA THR A 503 -7.09 40.58 -15.23
C THR A 503 -6.56 41.97 -14.89
N LYS A 504 -5.95 42.14 -13.71
CA LYS A 504 -5.44 43.42 -13.19
C LYS A 504 -4.02 43.31 -12.65
N SER A 505 -3.19 42.42 -13.22
CA SER A 505 -1.77 42.32 -12.84
C SER A 505 -1.11 43.70 -12.85
N THR A 506 -0.65 44.15 -11.68
CA THR A 506 0.00 45.46 -11.50
C THR A 506 1.41 45.51 -12.09
N ARG A 507 2.00 44.35 -12.39
CA ARG A 507 3.39 44.20 -12.82
C ARG A 507 3.55 44.11 -14.33
N HIS A 508 2.65 43.37 -14.99
CA HIS A 508 2.79 43.03 -16.40
C HIS A 508 1.69 43.62 -17.27
N GLY A 509 0.72 44.35 -16.68
CA GLY A 509 -0.51 44.78 -17.35
C GLY A 509 -1.44 43.59 -17.53
N GLY A 510 -2.70 43.68 -17.12
CA GLY A 510 -3.59 42.52 -17.10
C GLY A 510 -3.91 41.96 -18.50
N PHE A 511 -4.52 40.77 -18.50
CA PHE A 511 -5.04 40.09 -19.70
C PHE A 511 -5.90 41.00 -20.61
N ASN A 512 -6.54 42.01 -20.03
CA ASN A 512 -7.38 42.98 -20.74
C ASN A 512 -6.61 43.97 -21.64
N LYS A 513 -5.27 43.95 -21.62
CA LYS A 513 -4.41 44.75 -22.49
C LYS A 513 -3.62 43.83 -23.44
N PRO A 514 -3.97 43.77 -24.73
CA PRO A 514 -3.32 42.88 -25.70
C PRO A 514 -1.82 43.15 -25.90
N ASP A 515 -1.40 44.38 -25.66
CA ASP A 515 -0.02 44.88 -25.74
C ASP A 515 0.77 44.73 -24.43
N SER A 516 0.17 44.11 -23.42
CA SER A 516 0.79 43.97 -22.11
C SER A 516 1.87 42.89 -22.06
N ASP A 517 2.81 43.09 -21.14
CA ASP A 517 3.87 42.13 -20.82
C ASP A 517 3.31 40.81 -20.24
N PHE A 518 2.04 40.75 -19.86
CA PHE A 518 1.43 39.54 -19.29
C PHE A 518 1.60 38.33 -20.20
N TRP A 519 1.36 38.49 -21.50
CA TRP A 519 1.44 37.39 -22.46
C TRP A 519 2.83 36.78 -22.62
N SER A 520 3.88 37.54 -22.32
CA SER A 520 5.27 37.11 -22.50
C SER A 520 6.01 36.85 -21.18
N LYS A 521 5.56 37.43 -20.07
CA LYS A 521 6.28 37.43 -18.78
C LYS A 521 5.50 36.85 -17.62
N TRP A 522 4.17 36.68 -17.72
CA TRP A 522 3.37 36.13 -16.62
C TRP A 522 3.75 34.67 -16.34
N ARG A 523 4.00 34.37 -15.07
CA ARG A 523 4.35 33.06 -14.55
C ARG A 523 3.52 32.79 -13.32
N TRP A 524 2.75 31.71 -13.35
CA TRP A 524 1.89 31.29 -12.24
C TRP A 524 2.60 31.37 -10.88
N TYR A 525 3.81 30.81 -10.79
CA TYR A 525 4.58 30.81 -9.54
C TYR A 525 4.98 32.23 -9.09
N ASP A 526 5.50 33.06 -9.99
CA ASP A 526 6.05 34.36 -9.62
C ASP A 526 4.98 35.44 -9.44
N ASP A 527 3.80 35.27 -10.05
CA ASP A 527 2.71 36.25 -10.02
C ASP A 527 1.61 35.90 -9.00
N LEU A 528 1.39 34.62 -8.68
CA LEU A 528 0.45 34.24 -7.61
C LEU A 528 1.10 34.15 -6.24
N GLN A 529 2.40 33.88 -6.09
CA GLN A 529 3.02 33.78 -4.75
C GLN A 529 3.34 35.13 -4.08
N GLN A 530 3.11 36.25 -4.77
CA GLN A 530 3.43 37.59 -4.26
C GLN A 530 2.40 38.09 -3.25
N THR A 531 2.52 39.36 -2.86
CA THR A 531 1.58 40.03 -1.94
C THR A 531 0.14 39.76 -2.37
N PRO A 532 -0.65 39.09 -1.52
CA PRO A 532 -1.98 38.68 -1.92
C PRO A 532 -2.91 39.89 -2.17
N PRO A 533 -3.84 39.81 -3.13
CA PRO A 533 -4.81 40.86 -3.42
C PRO A 533 -5.67 41.26 -2.22
N GLU A 534 -6.38 42.40 -2.35
CA GLU A 534 -7.25 42.92 -1.29
C GLU A 534 -8.34 41.92 -0.89
N GLU A 535 -8.82 41.12 -1.84
CA GLU A 535 -9.82 40.07 -1.64
C GLU A 535 -9.36 39.01 -0.62
N TRP A 536 -8.11 38.57 -0.71
CA TRP A 536 -7.52 37.65 0.27
C TRP A 536 -7.40 38.31 1.64
N ARG A 537 -6.92 39.56 1.66
CA ARG A 537 -6.78 40.32 2.92
C ARG A 537 -8.11 40.43 3.65
N ARG A 538 -9.17 40.82 2.93
CA ARG A 538 -10.53 40.97 3.46
C ARG A 538 -11.07 39.65 3.99
N TRP A 539 -10.79 38.54 3.30
CA TRP A 539 -11.20 37.22 3.77
C TRP A 539 -10.53 36.82 5.09
N PHE A 540 -9.22 37.07 5.25
CA PHE A 540 -8.50 36.81 6.51
C PHE A 540 -9.04 37.64 7.68
N GLU A 541 -9.29 38.93 7.45
CA GLU A 541 -9.84 39.84 8.45
C GLU A 541 -11.19 39.37 8.98
N GLN A 542 -12.01 38.78 8.10
CA GLN A 542 -13.33 38.27 8.45
C GLN A 542 -13.31 36.89 9.13
N HIS A 543 -12.37 36.00 8.74
CA HIS A 543 -12.49 34.57 9.06
C HIS A 543 -11.32 33.98 9.85
N VAL A 544 -10.15 34.63 9.89
CA VAL A 544 -8.92 34.01 10.41
C VAL A 544 -8.27 34.86 11.49
N ASP A 545 -8.22 36.18 11.33
CA ASP A 545 -7.44 37.04 12.21
C ASP A 545 -7.83 36.92 13.68
N HIS A 546 -9.12 36.76 13.98
CA HIS A 546 -9.61 36.56 15.34
C HIS A 546 -9.04 35.29 16.01
N ILE A 547 -8.65 34.27 15.22
CA ILE A 547 -8.01 33.04 15.70
C ILE A 547 -6.53 33.28 16.01
N TRP A 548 -5.88 34.18 15.27
CA TRP A 548 -4.46 34.48 15.40
C TRP A 548 -4.17 35.57 16.43
N GLN A 549 -5.19 36.32 16.86
CA GLN A 549 -5.05 37.33 17.89
C GLN A 549 -4.87 36.68 19.27
N LYS A 550 -3.67 36.78 19.85
CA LYS A 550 -3.39 36.38 21.23
C LYS A 550 -3.55 37.58 22.17
N GLY A 551 -4.70 37.69 22.84
CA GLY A 551 -4.93 38.68 23.91
C GLY A 551 -5.01 40.15 23.44
N ASP A 552 -5.09 41.06 24.42
CA ASP A 552 -5.28 42.49 24.19
C ASP A 552 -4.00 43.16 23.68
N GLY A 553 -3.87 43.26 22.34
CA GLY A 553 -2.86 44.08 21.67
C GLY A 553 -2.06 43.30 20.64
N VAL A 554 -2.54 43.26 19.39
CA VAL A 554 -1.86 42.59 18.29
C VAL A 554 -1.10 43.57 17.43
N ASP A 555 0.19 43.29 17.22
CA ASP A 555 1.00 43.98 16.23
C ASP A 555 0.46 43.65 14.83
N GLN A 556 -0.15 44.63 14.16
CA GLN A 556 -0.69 44.47 12.81
C GLN A 556 0.37 44.00 11.80
N ASN A 557 1.66 44.29 12.03
CA ASN A 557 2.73 43.82 11.16
C ASN A 557 2.90 42.30 11.23
N VAL A 558 2.65 41.68 12.40
CA VAL A 558 2.70 40.22 12.56
C VAL A 558 1.59 39.57 11.75
N LEU A 559 0.35 40.08 11.84
CA LEU A 559 -0.77 39.55 11.05
C LEU A 559 -0.51 39.69 9.54
N ILE A 560 -0.02 40.83 9.07
CA ILE A 560 0.31 41.05 7.65
C ILE A 560 1.33 40.01 7.15
N ASN A 561 2.39 39.78 7.93
CA ASN A 561 3.41 38.80 7.59
C ASN A 561 2.83 37.38 7.57
N LYS A 562 1.98 37.02 8.54
CA LYS A 562 1.37 35.68 8.61
C LYS A 562 0.35 35.42 7.51
N ARG A 563 -0.44 36.42 7.11
CA ARG A 563 -1.33 36.33 5.94
C ARG A 563 -0.55 36.05 4.67
N SER A 564 0.62 36.69 4.51
CA SER A 564 1.51 36.50 3.37
C SER A 564 2.19 35.13 3.39
N GLU A 565 2.64 34.68 4.57
CA GLU A 565 3.20 33.34 4.78
C GLU A 565 2.19 32.23 4.43
N ALA A 566 0.94 32.36 4.91
CA ALA A 566 -0.13 31.40 4.63
C ALA A 566 -0.47 31.36 3.13
N TRP A 567 -0.56 32.52 2.48
CA TRP A 567 -0.79 32.61 1.04
C TRP A 567 0.34 31.97 0.22
N GLY A 568 1.59 32.28 0.57
CA GLY A 568 2.77 31.70 -0.06
C GLY A 568 2.80 30.18 0.06
N HIS A 569 2.49 29.64 1.25
CA HIS A 569 2.36 28.21 1.45
C HIS A 569 1.22 27.60 0.61
N PHE A 570 0.03 28.16 0.72
CA PHE A 570 -1.17 27.68 0.03
C PHE A 570 -0.99 27.63 -1.50
N SER A 571 -0.54 28.74 -2.08
CA SER A 571 -0.27 28.85 -3.52
C SER A 571 0.85 27.90 -3.98
N HIS A 572 1.89 27.69 -3.16
CA HIS A 572 2.93 26.69 -3.42
C HIS A 572 2.34 25.27 -3.49
N GLN A 573 1.47 24.89 -2.54
CA GLN A 573 0.82 23.58 -2.53
C GLN A 573 -0.07 23.38 -3.76
N LEU A 574 -0.88 24.38 -4.13
CA LEU A 574 -1.74 24.31 -5.31
C LEU A 574 -0.97 24.02 -6.60
N TRP A 575 0.14 24.74 -6.82
CA TRP A 575 0.88 24.69 -8.09
C TRP A 575 1.94 23.60 -8.14
N VAL A 576 2.89 23.62 -7.18
CA VAL A 576 4.08 22.75 -7.23
C VAL A 576 3.71 21.30 -6.92
N LYS A 577 2.74 21.09 -6.01
CA LYS A 577 2.22 19.75 -5.71
C LYS A 577 1.02 19.35 -6.58
N LYS A 578 0.66 20.17 -7.59
CA LYS A 578 -0.50 19.94 -8.49
C LYS A 578 -1.79 19.63 -7.73
N SER A 579 -1.99 20.26 -6.58
CA SER A 579 -3.10 19.99 -5.67
C SER A 579 -4.37 20.78 -6.01
N LEU A 580 -4.44 21.41 -7.18
CA LEU A 580 -5.62 22.18 -7.61
C LEU A 580 -6.91 21.34 -7.63
N LEU A 581 -6.83 20.09 -8.13
CA LEU A 581 -7.95 19.15 -8.12
C LEU A 581 -8.32 18.69 -6.70
N LEU A 582 -7.33 18.57 -5.82
CA LEU A 582 -7.53 18.23 -4.41
C LEU A 582 -8.16 19.40 -3.63
N TYR A 583 -7.82 20.63 -4.01
CA TYR A 583 -8.37 21.85 -3.46
C TYR A 583 -9.82 22.09 -3.85
N VAL A 584 -10.39 21.58 -4.94
CA VAL A 584 -11.84 21.78 -5.18
C VAL A 584 -12.67 20.97 -4.18
N VAL A 585 -12.14 19.83 -3.73
CA VAL A 585 -12.83 18.90 -2.80
C VAL A 585 -12.78 19.39 -1.35
N ALA A 586 -11.73 20.12 -0.94
CA ALA A 586 -11.53 20.49 0.47
C ALA A 586 -12.40 21.69 0.98
N PRO A 587 -12.52 22.84 0.29
CA PRO A 587 -13.29 24.02 0.69
C PRO A 587 -14.80 23.83 0.66
N GLU A 588 -15.33 23.02 -0.27
CA GLU A 588 -16.75 22.69 -0.28
C GLU A 588 -17.14 22.05 1.06
N ILE A 589 -16.22 21.41 1.77
CA ILE A 589 -16.48 20.77 3.05
C ILE A 589 -16.62 21.76 4.23
N PHE A 590 -16.14 22.99 4.12
CA PHE A 590 -15.99 23.89 5.28
C PHE A 590 -17.08 24.96 5.44
N LEU A 591 -18.00 25.12 4.47
CA LEU A 591 -18.84 26.34 4.42
C LEU A 591 -20.36 26.14 4.32
N THR A 592 -20.88 24.93 4.50
CA THR A 592 -22.31 24.76 4.82
C THR A 592 -22.50 24.53 6.32
N ARG A 593 -22.67 25.65 7.02
CA ARG A 593 -23.12 25.85 8.43
C ARG A 593 -22.29 25.22 9.56
#